data_AF-A0A3N5Q8E3-F1
#
_entry.id   AF-A0A3N5Q8E3-F1
#
_cell.length_a   1.000
_cell.length_b   1.000
_cell.length_c   1.000
_cell.angle_alpha   90.00
_cell.angle_beta   90.00
_cell.angle_gamma   90.00
#
_symmetry.space_group_name_H-M   'P 1'
#
loop_
_entity.id
_entity.type
_entity.pdbx_description
1 polymer ?
#
loop_
_entity_poly.entity_id
_entity_poly.type
_entity_poly.pdbx_seq_one_letter_code
_entity_poly.pdbx_strand_id
1 'polypeptide(L)'
;MMTTRTKEEALCDEYRIRFEKIQQYRNDVWKIICRRFLREVIPKEAHVLDLGCGWGEFIKNIRAGKKYAMDLNPDSGVHLHGSVVFLQQDCSKECRLPDESPDVVFKSNFLEHLP
;
A
#
# COMPACT_ATOMS: atom_id res chain seq x y z
N MET A 1 2.08 35.07 2.99
CA MET A 1 2.65 33.92 3.73
C MET A 1 2.57 32.72 2.81
N MET A 2 3.69 32.19 2.32
CA MET A 2 3.71 30.87 1.70
C MET A 2 3.69 29.84 2.83
N THR A 3 2.59 29.13 2.99
CA THR A 3 2.53 27.96 3.86
C THR A 3 3.40 26.87 3.23
N THR A 4 4.47 26.48 3.92
CA THR A 4 5.27 25.31 3.55
C THR A 4 4.38 24.07 3.66
N ARG A 5 4.23 23.30 2.57
CA ARG A 5 3.48 22.05 2.58
C ARG A 5 4.12 21.06 3.54
N THR A 6 3.28 20.32 4.26
CA THR A 6 3.68 19.13 5.01
C THR A 6 4.15 18.03 4.06
N LYS A 7 4.90 17.05 4.58
CA LYS A 7 5.39 15.92 3.79
C LYS A 7 4.22 15.10 3.23
N GLU A 8 3.18 14.94 4.03
CA GLU A 8 1.95 14.22 3.72
C GLU A 8 1.19 14.90 2.58
N GLU A 9 1.04 16.24 2.62
CA GLU A 9 0.40 17.00 1.53
C GLU A 9 1.18 16.88 0.21
N ALA A 10 2.52 16.92 0.28
CA ALA A 10 3.35 16.73 -0.90
C ALA A 10 3.19 15.33 -1.51
N LEU A 11 3.08 14.29 -0.67
CA LEU A 11 2.83 12.91 -1.12
C LEU A 11 1.46 12.77 -1.79
N CYS A 12 0.41 13.37 -1.23
CA CYS A 12 -0.91 13.38 -1.86
C CYS A 12 -0.84 13.95 -3.29
N ASP A 13 -0.21 15.11 -3.45
CA ASP A 13 -0.10 15.78 -4.75
C ASP A 13 0.73 14.96 -5.75
N GLU A 14 1.86 14.40 -5.32
CA GLU A 14 2.70 13.57 -6.18
C GLU A 14 1.92 12.37 -6.71
N TYR A 15 1.23 11.65 -5.83
CA TYR A 15 0.42 10.50 -6.20
C TYR A 15 -0.70 10.88 -7.15
N ARG A 16 -1.41 11.97 -6.89
CA ARG A 16 -2.49 12.46 -7.75
C ARG A 16 -1.97 12.79 -9.14
N ILE A 17 -0.88 13.56 -9.24
CA ILE A 17 -0.27 13.94 -10.52
C ILE A 17 0.14 12.70 -11.32
N ARG A 18 0.74 11.70 -10.65
CA ARG A 18 1.27 10.50 -11.31
C ARG A 18 0.20 9.50 -11.70
N PHE A 19 -0.85 9.35 -10.88
CA PHE A 19 -1.69 8.16 -10.94
C PHE A 19 -3.17 8.42 -11.23
N GLU A 20 -3.71 9.61 -10.99
CA GLU A 20 -5.16 9.90 -11.13
C GLU A 20 -5.69 9.50 -12.51
N LYS A 21 -4.96 9.84 -13.58
CA LYS A 21 -5.37 9.56 -14.96
C LYS A 21 -5.20 8.11 -15.40
N ILE A 22 -4.43 7.31 -14.66
CA ILE A 22 -4.06 5.94 -15.05
C ILE A 22 -4.44 4.90 -13.99
N GLN A 23 -5.20 5.29 -12.97
CA GLN A 23 -5.54 4.45 -11.82
C GLN A 23 -6.17 3.12 -12.25
N GLN A 24 -7.13 3.17 -13.18
CA GLN A 24 -7.80 1.97 -13.67
C GLN A 24 -6.83 1.01 -14.38
N TYR A 25 -5.98 1.55 -15.26
CA TYR A 25 -4.96 0.77 -15.96
C TYR A 25 -4.00 0.08 -14.98
N ARG A 26 -3.49 0.82 -13.98
CA ARG A 26 -2.62 0.28 -12.94
C ARG A 26 -3.31 -0.87 -12.18
N ASN A 27 -4.57 -0.67 -11.80
CA ASN A 27 -5.35 -1.69 -11.11
C ASN A 27 -5.51 -2.97 -11.96
N ASP A 28 -5.75 -2.83 -13.26
CA ASP A 28 -5.92 -3.98 -14.15
C ASP A 28 -4.61 -4.76 -14.38
N VAL A 29 -3.47 -4.07 -14.46
CA VAL A 29 -2.14 -4.69 -14.46
C VAL A 29 -1.92 -5.46 -13.16
N TRP A 30 -2.17 -4.86 -12.00
CA TRP A 30 -2.00 -5.51 -10.70
C TRP A 30 -2.93 -6.69 -10.47
N LYS A 31 -4.16 -6.67 -11.00
CA LYS A 31 -5.05 -7.85 -11.01
C LYS A 31 -4.39 -9.04 -11.69
N ILE A 32 -3.75 -8.81 -12.84
CA ILE A 32 -3.07 -9.88 -13.59
C ILE A 32 -1.85 -10.35 -12.81
N ILE A 33 -1.02 -9.44 -12.31
CA ILE A 33 0.18 -9.76 -11.53
C ILE A 33 -0.17 -10.63 -10.32
N CYS A 34 -1.16 -10.20 -9.53
CA CYS A 34 -1.61 -10.93 -8.35
C CYS A 34 -2.20 -12.29 -8.71
N ARG A 35 -3.10 -12.34 -9.70
CA ARG A 35 -3.83 -13.55 -10.06
C ARG A 35 -2.95 -14.61 -10.74
N ARG A 36 -1.91 -14.20 -11.47
CA ARG A 36 -1.09 -15.13 -12.27
C ARG A 36 0.23 -15.50 -11.62
N PHE A 37 0.81 -14.62 -10.84
CA PHE A 37 2.17 -14.82 -10.31
C PHE A 37 2.19 -14.81 -8.79
N LEU A 38 1.71 -13.73 -8.17
CA LEU A 38 1.88 -13.59 -6.70
C LEU A 38 1.02 -14.57 -5.90
N ARG A 39 -0.09 -15.07 -6.46
CA ARG A 39 -0.89 -16.12 -5.80
C ARG A 39 -0.15 -17.44 -5.59
N GLU A 40 0.95 -17.68 -6.32
CA GLU A 40 1.70 -18.93 -6.23
C GLU A 40 2.70 -18.91 -5.07
N VAL A 41 3.05 -17.71 -4.60
CA VAL A 41 4.04 -17.49 -3.53
C VAL A 41 3.42 -16.93 -2.26
N ILE A 42 2.24 -16.32 -2.33
CA ILE A 42 1.51 -15.79 -1.17
C ILE A 42 0.34 -16.74 -0.84
N PRO A 43 0.38 -17.44 0.31
CA PRO A 43 -0.73 -18.29 0.74
C PRO A 43 -2.03 -17.51 0.91
N LYS A 44 -3.16 -18.12 0.56
CA LYS A 44 -4.48 -17.45 0.63
C LYS A 44 -4.90 -17.15 2.07
N GLU A 45 -4.38 -17.88 3.06
CA GLU A 45 -4.61 -17.66 4.50
C GLU A 45 -3.63 -16.65 5.10
N ALA A 46 -2.56 -16.27 4.39
CA ALA A 46 -1.51 -15.42 4.95
C ALA A 46 -2.08 -14.09 5.45
N HIS A 47 -1.49 -13.58 6.51
CA HIS A 47 -1.66 -12.20 6.91
C HIS A 47 -0.61 -11.35 6.20
N VAL A 48 -1.07 -10.47 5.30
CA VAL A 48 -0.20 -9.72 4.39
C VAL A 48 -0.14 -8.25 4.80
N LEU A 49 1.08 -7.71 4.92
CA LEU A 49 1.34 -6.28 5.02
C LEU A 49 1.89 -5.75 3.68
N ASP A 50 1.18 -4.81 3.07
CA ASP A 50 1.66 -4.01 1.94
C ASP A 50 2.35 -2.74 2.45
N LEU A 51 3.68 -2.73 2.39
CA LEU A 51 4.53 -1.68 2.94
C LEU A 51 4.84 -0.62 1.88
N GLY A 52 4.39 0.62 2.13
CA GLY A 52 4.37 1.66 1.09
C GLY A 52 3.30 1.36 0.05
N CYS A 53 2.08 1.11 0.51
CA CYS A 53 1.01 0.53 -0.31
C CYS A 53 0.53 1.43 -1.45
N GLY A 54 0.85 2.73 -1.41
CA GLY A 54 0.30 3.71 -2.32
C GLY A 54 -1.23 3.68 -2.30
N TRP A 55 -1.87 3.74 -3.47
CA TRP A 55 -3.33 3.59 -3.60
C TRP A 55 -3.82 2.13 -3.51
N GLY A 56 -2.95 1.20 -3.10
CA GLY A 56 -3.29 -0.16 -2.70
C GLY A 56 -3.52 -1.13 -3.85
N GLU A 57 -2.94 -0.91 -5.02
CA GLU A 57 -3.18 -1.79 -6.18
C GLU A 57 -2.79 -3.26 -5.90
N PHE A 58 -1.73 -3.50 -5.14
CA PHE A 58 -1.37 -4.86 -4.73
C PHE A 58 -2.36 -5.43 -3.71
N ILE A 59 -2.49 -4.81 -2.54
CA ILE A 59 -3.24 -5.37 -1.41
C ILE A 59 -4.73 -5.58 -1.72
N LYS A 60 -5.32 -4.73 -2.58
CA LYS A 60 -6.71 -4.90 -3.04
C LYS A 60 -6.89 -6.14 -3.92
N ASN A 61 -5.87 -6.49 -4.71
CA ASN A 61 -5.97 -7.54 -5.72
C ASN A 61 -5.42 -8.91 -5.28
N ILE A 62 -4.51 -8.95 -4.30
CA ILE A 62 -4.01 -10.21 -3.75
C ILE A 62 -5.08 -10.93 -2.91
N ARG A 63 -5.08 -12.27 -2.91
CA ARG A 63 -5.91 -13.05 -2.00
C ARG A 63 -5.09 -13.37 -0.75
N ALA A 64 -5.63 -13.03 0.42
CA ALA A 64 -4.96 -13.16 1.71
C ALA A 64 -6.04 -13.24 2.81
N GLY A 65 -5.69 -13.82 3.96
CA GLY A 65 -6.59 -13.98 5.09
C GLY A 65 -6.86 -12.64 5.78
N LYS A 66 -5.78 -11.98 6.21
CA LYS A 66 -5.82 -10.60 6.72
C LYS A 66 -4.95 -9.70 5.86
N LYS A 67 -5.37 -8.45 5.71
CA LYS A 67 -4.73 -7.48 4.84
C LYS A 67 -4.47 -6.20 5.61
N TYR A 68 -3.19 -5.82 5.67
CA TYR A 68 -2.73 -4.57 6.23
C TYR A 68 -2.06 -3.77 5.12
N ALA A 69 -2.27 -2.46 5.15
CA ALA A 69 -1.70 -1.53 4.19
C ALA A 69 -1.08 -0.38 4.98
N MET A 70 0.19 -0.09 4.74
CA MET A 70 0.91 0.99 5.42
C MET A 70 1.43 1.99 4.41
N ASP A 71 1.15 3.27 4.65
CA ASP A 71 1.71 4.37 3.86
C ASP A 71 1.78 5.66 4.71
N LEU A 72 2.62 6.60 4.30
CA LEU A 72 2.62 7.95 4.86
C LEU A 72 1.52 8.83 4.23
N ASN A 73 1.17 8.54 2.97
CA ASN A 73 0.18 9.29 2.21
C ASN A 73 -1.23 9.09 2.81
N PRO A 74 -1.86 10.14 3.37
CA PRO A 74 -3.20 10.03 3.94
C PRO A 74 -4.27 9.69 2.88
N ASP A 75 -4.06 10.08 1.62
CA ASP A 75 -4.99 9.79 0.52
C ASP A 75 -5.11 8.28 0.25
N SER A 76 -4.07 7.49 0.55
CA SER A 76 -4.08 6.03 0.38
C SER A 76 -5.29 5.37 1.04
N GLY A 77 -5.68 5.81 2.24
CA GLY A 77 -6.84 5.28 2.95
C GLY A 77 -8.16 5.42 2.20
N VAL A 78 -8.31 6.47 1.38
CA VAL A 78 -9.52 6.74 0.57
C VAL A 78 -9.64 5.75 -0.59
N HIS A 79 -8.51 5.30 -1.14
CA HIS A 79 -8.47 4.36 -2.27
C HIS A 79 -8.53 2.89 -1.84
N LEU A 80 -8.31 2.62 -0.57
CA LEU A 80 -8.48 1.31 0.03
C LEU A 80 -9.97 1.04 0.29
N HIS A 81 -10.37 -0.22 0.16
CA HIS A 81 -11.76 -0.63 0.39
C HIS A 81 -11.84 -2.01 1.03
N GLY A 82 -13.02 -2.33 1.56
CA GLY A 82 -13.32 -3.63 2.12
C GLY A 82 -12.65 -3.88 3.46
N SER A 83 -12.02 -5.04 3.62
CA SER A 83 -11.45 -5.53 4.88
C SER A 83 -9.96 -5.19 5.09
N VAL A 84 -9.41 -4.24 4.32
CA VAL A 84 -8.00 -3.83 4.48
C VAL A 84 -7.87 -2.87 5.66
N VAL A 85 -7.00 -3.20 6.61
CA VAL A 85 -6.65 -2.32 7.73
C VAL A 85 -5.56 -1.36 7.28
N PHE A 86 -5.89 -0.07 7.19
CA PHE A 86 -4.93 0.97 6.81
C PHE A 86 -4.19 1.52 8.03
N LEU A 87 -2.87 1.63 7.90
CA LEU A 87 -1.95 2.19 8.87
C LEU A 87 -1.27 3.40 8.23
N GLN A 88 -1.81 4.59 8.49
CA GLN A 88 -1.09 5.81 8.12
C GLN A 88 0.09 5.99 9.07
N GLN A 89 1.28 5.57 8.66
CA GLN A 89 2.43 5.45 9.53
C GLN A 89 3.76 5.51 8.76
N ASP A 90 4.77 6.10 9.40
CA ASP A 90 6.17 6.00 9.01
C ASP A 90 6.71 4.59 9.31
N CYS A 91 7.12 3.86 8.27
CA CYS A 91 7.63 2.50 8.39
C CYS A 91 8.98 2.38 9.13
N SER A 92 9.69 3.49 9.35
CA SER A 92 10.92 3.53 10.15
C SER A 92 10.65 3.54 11.66
N LYS A 93 9.39 3.71 12.05
CA LYS A 93 8.93 3.67 13.44
C LYS A 93 8.39 2.30 13.79
N GLU A 94 8.32 2.02 15.09
CA GLU A 94 7.73 0.80 15.63
C GLU A 94 6.32 0.56 15.06
N CYS A 95 6.13 -0.61 14.45
CA CYS A 95 4.89 -0.96 13.78
C CYS A 95 3.74 -1.02 14.79
N ARG A 96 2.61 -0.34 14.53
CA ARG A 96 1.42 -0.38 15.40
C ARG A 96 0.63 -1.70 15.32
N LEU A 97 1.16 -2.69 14.63
CA LEU A 97 0.55 -4.00 14.56
C LEU A 97 1.10 -4.89 15.70
N PRO A 98 0.28 -5.79 16.27
CA PRO A 98 0.75 -6.75 17.26
C PRO A 98 1.91 -7.60 16.73
N ASP A 99 2.75 -8.11 17.62
CA ASP A 99 3.75 -9.11 17.26
C ASP A 99 3.07 -10.33 16.58
N GLU A 100 3.74 -10.92 15.59
CA GLU A 100 3.25 -12.06 14.78
C GLU A 100 1.99 -11.76 13.93
N SER A 101 1.69 -10.49 13.64
CA SER A 101 0.46 -10.15 12.91
C SER A 101 0.52 -10.25 11.38
N PRO A 102 1.63 -9.96 10.66
CA PRO A 102 1.79 -10.32 9.26
C PRO A 102 2.88 -11.38 9.06
N ASP A 103 2.52 -12.50 8.42
CA ASP A 103 3.48 -13.55 8.03
C ASP A 103 4.15 -13.25 6.68
N VAL A 104 3.60 -12.30 5.92
CA VAL A 104 4.11 -11.87 4.62
C VAL A 104 4.15 -10.35 4.56
N VAL A 105 5.33 -9.80 4.23
CA VAL A 105 5.50 -8.37 3.93
C VAL A 105 5.81 -8.22 2.45
N PHE A 106 5.00 -7.45 1.73
CA PHE A 106 5.19 -7.11 0.33
C PHE A 106 5.55 -5.63 0.19
N LYS A 107 6.41 -5.30 -0.78
CA LYS A 107 6.73 -3.93 -1.18
C LYS A 107 7.07 -3.90 -2.67
N SER A 108 6.68 -2.83 -3.36
CA SER A 108 7.01 -2.60 -4.76
C SER A 108 7.39 -1.13 -4.95
N ASN A 109 8.60 -0.86 -5.44
CA ASN A 109 9.09 0.51 -5.67
C ASN A 109 9.00 1.39 -4.41
N PHE A 110 9.62 0.92 -3.32
CA PHE A 110 9.55 1.55 -2.01
C PHE A 110 10.93 1.82 -1.38
N LEU A 111 11.86 0.87 -1.45
CA LEU A 111 13.14 0.97 -0.71
C LEU A 111 14.03 2.12 -1.17
N GLU A 112 13.90 2.54 -2.43
CA GLU A 112 14.60 3.70 -3.00
C GLU A 112 14.24 5.02 -2.31
N HIS A 113 13.17 5.04 -1.49
CA HIS A 113 12.70 6.20 -0.77
C HIS A 113 13.12 6.22 0.71
N LEU A 114 13.83 5.19 1.17
CA LEU A 114 14.38 5.12 2.52
C LEU A 114 15.78 5.77 2.57
N PRO A 115 16.15 6.39 3.70
CA PRO A 115 17.49 6.98 3.90
C PRO A 115 18.60 5.92 3.96
#